data_AF-A0A9X6VEW5-F1
#
_entry.id   AF-A0A9X6VEW5-F1
#
_cell.length_a   1.000
_cell.length_b   1.000
_cell.length_c   1.000
_cell.angle_alpha   90.00
_cell.angle_beta   90.00
_cell.angle_gamma   90.00
#
_symmetry.space_group_name_H-M   'P 1'
#
loop_
_entity.id
_entity.type
_entity.pdbx_description
1 polymer ?
#
loop_
_entity_poly.entity_id
_entity_poly.type
_entity_poly.pdbx_seq_one_letter_code
_entity_poly.pdbx_strand_id
1 'polypeptide(L)' 'MGKPFKFEGKDSYGDGYLIDNDGCLVGLATEHYGGSSVGGYLEFNDIELFEKFVQAVNETYKILKEQN' A
#
# COMPACT_ATOMS: atom_id res chain seq x y z
N MET A 1 19.27 8.01 -0.70
CA MET A 1 18.32 6.91 -0.98
C MET A 1 17.50 6.68 0.27
N GLY A 2 16.17 6.62 0.15
CA GLY A 2 15.27 6.37 1.28
C GLY A 2 15.54 4.99 1.89
N LYS A 3 15.20 4.80 3.17
CA LYS A 3 15.29 3.46 3.80
C LYS A 3 14.25 2.53 3.16
N PRO A 4 14.62 1.28 2.84
CA PRO A 4 13.65 0.29 2.36
C PRO A 4 12.68 -0.11 3.48
N PHE A 5 11.44 -0.41 3.10
CA PHE A 5 10.41 -1.01 3.93
C PHE A 5 9.71 -2.14 3.19
N LYS A 6 9.12 -3.05 3.96
CA LYS A 6 8.32 -4.16 3.45
C LYS A 6 7.25 -4.50 4.47
N PHE A 7 5.99 -4.54 4.03
CA PHE A 7 4.85 -4.95 4.82
C PHE A 7 4.09 -6.04 4.07
N GLU A 8 3.83 -7.14 4.76
CA GLU A 8 3.08 -8.27 4.23
C GLU A 8 1.85 -8.50 5.09
N GLY A 9 0.76 -8.98 4.47
CA GLY A 9 -0.45 -9.34 5.19
C GLY A 9 -1.41 -10.14 4.35
N LYS A 10 -2.63 -10.29 4.86
CA LYS A 10 -3.75 -10.89 4.14
C LYS A 10 -4.95 -9.96 4.15
N ASP A 11 -5.66 -9.89 3.03
CA ASP A 11 -6.90 -9.13 2.93
C ASP A 11 -8.08 -9.90 3.55
N SER A 12 -9.29 -9.30 3.49
CA SER A 12 -10.52 -9.92 4.01
C SER A 12 -10.95 -11.18 3.27
N TYR A 13 -10.43 -11.43 2.07
CA TYR A 13 -10.70 -12.61 1.25
C TYR A 13 -9.66 -13.73 1.47
N GLY A 14 -8.61 -13.45 2.24
CA GLY A 14 -7.53 -14.37 2.55
C GLY A 14 -6.40 -14.35 1.52
N ASP A 15 -6.45 -13.45 0.55
CA ASP A 15 -5.39 -13.23 -0.45
C ASP A 15 -4.21 -12.52 0.22
N GLY A 16 -3.00 -12.91 -0.19
CA GLY A 16 -1.77 -12.28 0.31
C GLY A 16 -1.60 -10.89 -0.28
N TYR A 17 -1.04 -9.95 0.48
CA TYR A 17 -0.59 -8.68 -0.08
C TYR A 17 0.81 -8.31 0.39
N LEU A 18 1.48 -7.51 -0.44
CA LEU A 18 2.79 -6.94 -0.22
C LEU A 18 2.73 -5.43 -0.51
N ILE A 19 3.20 -4.63 0.45
CA ILE A 19 3.49 -3.20 0.27
C ILE A 19 4.98 -3.00 0.52
N ASP A 20 5.68 -2.50 -0.48
CA ASP A 20 7.11 -2.23 -0.40
C ASP A 20 7.46 -0.89 -1.06
N ASN A 21 8.74 -0.52 -0.96
CA ASN A 21 9.29 0.54 -1.79
C ASN A 21 10.56 0.08 -2.50
N ASP A 22 10.66 0.48 -3.77
CA ASP A 22 11.87 0.39 -4.57
C ASP A 22 12.15 1.75 -5.20
N GLY A 23 13.31 2.33 -4.89
CA GLY A 23 13.63 3.72 -5.24
C GLY A 23 12.65 4.73 -4.63
N CYS A 24 11.97 5.50 -5.49
CA CYS A 24 10.95 6.51 -5.16
C CYS A 24 9.51 5.99 -5.38
N LEU A 25 9.35 4.69 -5.65
CA LEU A 25 8.07 4.07 -5.96
C LEU A 25 7.51 3.34 -4.74
N VAL A 26 6.19 3.35 -4.59
CA VAL A 26 5.48 2.53 -3.61
C VAL A 26 4.80 1.38 -4.34
N GLY A 27 5.25 0.16 -4.09
CA GLY A 27 4.66 -1.05 -4.68
C GLY A 27 3.47 -1.54 -3.87
N LEU A 28 2.39 -1.92 -4.55
CA LEU A 28 1.27 -2.68 -4.00
C LEU A 28 1.05 -3.90 -4.88
N ALA A 29 1.23 -5.09 -4.31
CA ALA A 29 0.96 -6.35 -4.99
C ALA A 29 0.00 -7.21 -4.16
N THR A 30 -0.96 -7.83 -4.82
CA THR A 30 -1.85 -8.84 -4.24
C THR A 30 -1.59 -10.18 -4.90
N GLU A 31 -1.41 -11.22 -4.11
CA GLU A 31 -1.30 -12.60 -4.55
C GLU A 31 -2.66 -13.26 -4.39
N HIS A 32 -3.32 -13.54 -5.52
CA HIS A 32 -4.61 -14.21 -5.51
C HIS A 32 -4.45 -15.73 -5.30
N TYR A 33 -5.43 -16.33 -4.63
CA TYR A 33 -5.57 -17.79 -4.53
C TYR A 33 -5.55 -18.44 -5.94
N GLY A 34 -4.41 -19.05 -6.29
CA GLY A 34 -4.14 -19.55 -7.65
C GLY A 34 -2.75 -19.20 -8.19
N GLY A 35 -1.97 -18.40 -7.47
CA GLY A 35 -0.58 -18.08 -7.81
C GLY A 35 -0.40 -16.94 -8.82
N SER A 36 -1.49 -16.24 -9.16
CA SER A 36 -1.44 -15.04 -9.99
C SER A 36 -1.28 -13.80 -9.10
N SER A 37 -0.16 -13.10 -9.26
CA SER A 37 0.07 -11.81 -8.63
C SER A 37 -0.45 -10.69 -9.54
N VAL A 38 -1.33 -9.83 -9.03
CA VAL A 38 -1.73 -8.58 -9.68
C VAL A 38 -1.21 -7.45 -8.82
N GLY A 39 -0.50 -6.50 -9.43
CA GLY A 39 0.12 -5.43 -8.68
C GLY A 39 0.64 -4.33 -9.57
N GLY A 40 1.01 -3.22 -8.95
CA GLY A 40 1.58 -2.08 -9.63
C GLY A 40 2.37 -1.20 -8.67
N TYR A 41 3.19 -0.35 -9.25
CA TYR A 41 3.88 0.70 -8.52
C TYR A 41 3.12 2.00 -8.68
N LEU A 42 2.90 2.70 -7.55
CA LEU A 42 2.50 4.08 -7.55
C LEU A 42 3.75 4.95 -7.62
N GLU A 43 3.87 5.70 -8.70
CA GLU A 43 4.88 6.75 -8.85
C GLU A 43 4.29 8.08 -8.42
N PHE A 44 4.95 8.74 -7.48
CA PHE A 44 4.60 10.08 -7.05
C PHE A 44 5.60 11.07 -7.64
N ASN A 45 5.16 11.81 -8.66
CA ASN A 45 5.99 12.79 -9.36
C ASN A 45 6.30 14.04 -8.51
N ASP A 46 5.63 14.18 -7.36
CA ASP A 46 5.75 15.30 -6.45
C ASP A 46 5.49 14.86 -4.99
N ILE A 47 6.23 15.44 -4.06
CA ILE A 47 6.13 15.19 -2.62
C ILE A 47 4.76 15.62 -2.08
N GLU A 48 4.17 16.70 -2.59
CA GLU A 48 2.86 17.16 -2.12
C GLU A 48 1.75 16.17 -2.46
N LEU A 49 1.84 15.49 -3.60
CA LEU A 49 0.88 14.47 -4.00
C LEU A 49 1.01 13.23 -3.11
N PHE A 50 2.24 12.83 -2.77
CA PHE A 50 2.49 11.75 -1.82
C PHE A 50 1.94 12.08 -0.43
N GLU A 51 2.15 13.31 0.06
CA GLU A 51 1.61 13.77 1.34
C GLU A 51 0.07 13.72 1.37
N LYS A 52 -0.59 14.16 0.29
CA LYS A 52 -2.06 14.06 0.14
C LYS A 52 -2.55 12.62 0.17
N PHE A 53 -1.83 11.69 -0.47
CA PHE A 53 -2.15 10.26 -0.42
C PHE A 53 -2.05 9.72 1.02
N VAL A 54 -0.96 10.02 1.73
CA VAL A 54 -0.77 9.61 3.14
C VAL A 54 -1.86 10.19 4.04
N GLN A 55 -2.24 11.45 3.83
CA GLN A 55 -3.36 12.07 4.56
C GLN A 55 -4.67 11.32 4.32
N ALA A 56 -5.01 10.99 3.07
CA ALA A 56 -6.23 10.25 2.74
C ALA A 56 -6.29 8.85 3.39
N VAL A 57 -5.17 8.12 3.41
CA VAL A 57 -5.06 6.82 4.11
C VAL A 57 -5.27 6.98 5.61
N ASN A 58 -4.64 7.99 6.23
CA ASN A 58 -4.78 8.25 7.65
C ASN A 58 -6.20 8.66 8.06
N GLU A 59 -6.89 9.48 7.27
CA GLU A 59 -8.29 9.83 7.53
C GLU A 59 -9.19 8.59 7.41
N THR A 60 -8.96 7.73 6.42
CA THR A 60 -9.68 6.45 6.28
C THR A 60 -9.48 5.56 7.51
N TYR A 61 -8.24 5.45 8.01
CA TYR A 61 -7.93 4.69 9.23
C TYR A 61 -8.69 5.21 10.45
N LYS A 62 -8.76 6.54 10.64
CA LYS A 62 -9.52 7.15 11.75
C LYS A 62 -11.00 6.78 11.69
N ILE A 63 -11.62 6.90 10.51
CA ILE A 63 -13.02 6.54 10.28
C ILE A 63 -13.27 5.07 10.63
N LEU A 64 -12.43 4.15 10.13
CA LEU A 64 -12.56 2.72 10.39
C LEU A 64 -12.41 2.38 11.88
N LYS A 65 -11.57 3.12 12.61
CA LYS A 65 -11.37 2.93 14.05
C LYS A 65 -12.54 3.44 14.88
N GLU A 66 -13.25 4.48 14.45
CA GLU A 66 -14.45 4.97 15.16
C GLU A 66 -15.68 4.09 14.93
N GLN A 67 -15.70 3.34 13.82
CA GLN A 67 -16.80 2.43 13.45
C GLN A 67 -16.68 1.03 14.08
N ASN A 68 -15.53 0.70 14.70
CA ASN A 68 -15.27 -0.57 15.40
C ASN A 68 -15.08 -0.35 16.89
#